data_AF-A0A7Z2T563-F1
#
_entry.id   AF-A0A7Z2T563-F1
#
_cell.length_a   1.000
_cell.length_b   1.000
_cell.length_c   1.000
_cell.angle_alpha   90.00
_cell.angle_beta   90.00
_cell.angle_gamma   90.00
#
_symmetry.space_group_name_H-M   'P 1'
#
loop_
_entity.id
_entity.type
_entity.pdbx_description
1 polymer ?
#
loop_
_entity_poly.entity_id
_entity_poly.type
_entity_poly.pdbx_seq_one_letter_code
_entity_poly.pdbx_strand_id
1 'polypeptide(L)'
;MTDTLFFILENPDCRSLELCKYSINYESTKFDSKEYEKARGVKFKNRKEAYNDWLCNGRPLGTAYNRSSNSLLRIILKAKDEPELIEAWLQHHGNLVGYDNIIIMDTGSTSKEYLDILERYKNDVIIFDYKKHYNALHNPKVNRELFELLSISSKYLMVLDADEFLFCFDEGELTSVLPSQMLAESEEEIFCGTWLNNLFPAEFDLDGKLDLSKSYCFDISGDRIKSGTIAGKSIVKSSTSKSLSHIGHNLHSQQNYKLITSNSFGKFFILHFDNLGKELTQKRIKKHLATQGFNTELLSLFESGKELLDYVKKNNFEVPSPRVVKYINSYYYRHELKGESDSIRIDLYNGVDDEDVYSLQSLVYNTNWMSFLND
;
A
#
# COMPACT_ATOMS: atom_id res chain seq x y z
N MET A 1 -8.29 -0.74 30.40
CA MET A 1 -8.66 -0.66 28.99
C MET A 1 -8.03 -1.82 28.25
N THR A 2 -8.54 -2.14 27.07
CA THR A 2 -8.07 -3.25 26.26
C THR A 2 -7.30 -2.73 25.05
N ASP A 3 -6.20 -3.39 24.71
CA ASP A 3 -5.35 -3.04 23.57
C ASP A 3 -4.88 -4.30 22.83
N THR A 4 -5.85 -4.96 22.19
CA THR A 4 -5.64 -6.19 21.44
C THR A 4 -4.61 -6.03 20.32
N LEU A 5 -4.55 -4.87 19.68
CA LEU A 5 -3.62 -4.66 18.56
C LEU A 5 -2.16 -4.70 19.03
N PHE A 6 -1.82 -4.00 20.12
CA PHE A 6 -0.46 -4.03 20.66
C PHE A 6 -0.12 -5.35 21.32
N PHE A 7 -1.11 -6.05 21.90
CA PHE A 7 -0.90 -7.43 22.32
C PHE A 7 -0.46 -8.30 21.13
N ILE A 8 -1.16 -8.23 19.99
CA ILE A 8 -0.81 -8.98 18.76
C ILE A 8 0.58 -8.55 18.23
N LEU A 9 0.89 -7.26 18.27
CA LEU A 9 2.19 -6.73 17.84
C LEU A 9 3.34 -7.27 18.71
N GLU A 10 3.25 -7.17 20.03
CA GLU A 10 4.32 -7.51 20.97
C GLU A 10 4.38 -9.02 21.31
N ASN A 11 3.45 -9.85 20.80
CA ASN A 11 3.42 -11.29 21.00
C ASN A 11 3.31 -12.04 19.65
N PRO A 12 4.40 -12.06 18.85
CA PRO A 12 4.39 -12.61 17.49
C PRO A 12 3.92 -14.06 17.40
N ASP A 13 4.26 -14.88 18.39
CA ASP A 13 3.89 -16.31 18.42
C ASP A 13 2.39 -16.54 18.69
N CYS A 14 1.67 -15.51 19.14
CA CYS A 14 0.22 -15.57 19.37
C CYS A 14 -0.60 -15.02 18.21
N ARG A 15 0.02 -14.53 17.13
CA ARG A 15 -0.69 -13.81 16.07
C ARG A 15 -1.68 -14.71 15.36
N SER A 16 -2.94 -14.28 15.40
CA SER A 16 -4.04 -14.89 14.68
C SER A 16 -5.11 -13.84 14.42
N LEU A 17 -5.73 -13.88 13.24
CA LEU A 17 -6.86 -13.00 12.92
C LEU A 17 -8.03 -13.20 13.87
N GLU A 18 -8.17 -14.39 14.45
CA GLU A 18 -9.19 -14.68 15.46
C GLU A 18 -9.01 -13.83 16.71
N LEU A 19 -7.80 -13.34 17.01
CA LEU A 19 -7.58 -12.47 18.15
C LEU A 19 -8.26 -11.10 18.00
N CYS A 20 -8.50 -10.64 16.76
CA CYS A 20 -9.10 -9.34 16.49
C CYS A 20 -10.51 -9.16 17.10
N LYS A 21 -11.21 -10.26 17.42
CA LYS A 21 -12.56 -10.22 18.02
C LYS A 21 -12.56 -10.08 19.55
N TYR A 22 -11.40 -10.20 20.20
CA TYR A 22 -11.30 -10.14 21.65
C TYR A 22 -10.86 -8.76 22.12
N SER A 23 -11.25 -8.42 23.35
CA SER A 23 -10.80 -7.22 24.05
C SER A 23 -9.76 -7.62 25.10
N ILE A 24 -8.49 -7.62 24.74
CA ILE A 24 -7.39 -8.09 25.59
C ILE A 24 -6.86 -6.95 26.45
N ASN A 25 -6.84 -7.12 27.77
CA ASN A 25 -6.21 -6.15 28.68
C ASN A 25 -4.69 -6.20 28.49
N TYR A 26 -4.13 -5.15 27.90
CA TYR A 26 -2.71 -5.06 27.59
C TYR A 26 -2.26 -3.61 27.70
N GLU A 27 -1.03 -3.41 28.19
CA GLU A 27 -0.37 -2.12 28.26
C GLU A 27 0.99 -2.25 27.57
N SER A 28 1.08 -1.70 26.37
CA SER A 28 2.26 -1.78 25.50
C SER A 28 3.52 -1.30 26.20
N THR A 29 4.64 -1.99 25.98
CA THR A 29 5.96 -1.53 26.42
C THR A 29 6.53 -0.44 25.50
N LYS A 30 6.07 -0.37 24.24
CA LYS A 30 6.45 0.63 23.24
C LYS A 30 5.84 2.02 23.48
N PHE A 31 4.89 2.17 24.39
CA PHE A 31 4.28 3.47 24.71
C PHE A 31 5.19 4.33 25.61
N ASP A 32 5.52 5.53 25.15
CA ASP A 32 6.25 6.55 25.90
C ASP A 32 5.29 7.68 26.31
N SER A 33 4.96 7.75 27.59
CA SER A 33 4.04 8.77 28.10
C SER A 33 4.58 10.18 27.94
N LYS A 34 5.90 10.40 27.94
CA LYS A 34 6.47 11.76 27.83
C LYS A 34 6.34 12.29 26.41
N GLU A 35 6.62 11.45 25.41
CA GLU A 35 6.44 11.82 24.02
C GLU A 35 4.95 12.04 23.71
N TYR A 36 4.07 11.17 24.24
CA TYR A 36 2.63 11.38 24.11
C TYR A 36 2.15 12.67 24.77
N GLU A 37 2.55 12.97 26.03
CA GLU A 37 2.19 14.21 26.72
C GLU A 37 2.62 15.46 25.93
N LYS A 38 3.83 15.43 25.37
CA LYS A 38 4.37 16.50 24.53
C LYS A 38 3.51 16.70 23.27
N ALA A 39 3.22 15.61 22.54
CA ALA A 39 2.42 15.67 21.31
C ALA A 39 0.97 16.05 21.60
N ARG A 40 0.41 15.57 22.71
CA ARG A 40 -0.98 15.78 23.13
C ARG A 40 -1.22 17.16 23.75
N GLY A 41 -0.18 17.81 24.27
CA GLY A 41 -0.27 19.09 24.97
C GLY A 41 -0.93 19.00 26.35
N VAL A 42 -0.94 17.80 26.95
CA VAL A 42 -1.62 17.51 28.22
C VAL A 42 -0.64 16.78 29.14
N LYS A 43 -0.64 17.11 30.43
CA LYS A 43 0.10 16.36 31.45
C LYS A 43 -0.84 15.38 32.16
N PHE A 44 -0.39 14.15 32.35
CA PHE A 44 -1.13 13.12 33.07
C PHE A 44 -0.50 12.84 34.44
N LYS A 45 -1.25 12.25 35.37
CA LYS A 45 -0.73 11.95 36.72
C LYS A 45 0.25 10.79 36.70
N ASN A 46 0.08 9.86 35.77
CA ASN A 46 0.92 8.68 35.61
C ASN A 46 0.81 8.10 34.19
N ARG A 47 1.73 7.18 33.86
CA ARG A 47 1.79 6.49 32.57
C ARG A 47 0.48 5.80 32.19
N LYS A 48 -0.19 5.16 33.15
CA LYS A 48 -1.43 4.42 32.90
C LYS A 48 -2.58 5.35 32.49
N GLU A 49 -2.67 6.54 33.08
CA GLU A 49 -3.63 7.56 32.68
C GLU A 49 -3.33 8.09 31.27
N ALA A 50 -2.06 8.39 30.98
CA ALA A 50 -1.61 8.80 29.64
C ALA A 50 -1.92 7.73 28.59
N TYR A 51 -1.66 6.45 28.90
CA TYR A 51 -1.93 5.33 28.00
C TYR A 51 -3.42 5.18 27.72
N ASN A 52 -4.26 5.24 28.76
CA ASN A 52 -5.70 5.20 28.60
C ASN A 52 -6.22 6.38 27.74
N ASP A 53 -5.70 7.59 27.95
CA ASP A 53 -6.05 8.74 27.10
C ASP A 53 -5.60 8.53 25.65
N TRP A 54 -4.41 7.99 25.42
CA TRP A 54 -3.95 7.67 24.08
C TRP A 54 -4.87 6.65 23.39
N LEU A 55 -5.28 5.59 24.09
CA LEU A 55 -6.20 4.59 23.53
C LEU A 55 -7.53 5.20 23.09
N CYS A 56 -8.10 6.11 23.87
CA CYS A 56 -9.42 6.69 23.59
C CYS A 56 -9.39 7.92 22.67
N ASN A 57 -8.37 8.77 22.82
CA ASN A 57 -8.34 10.10 22.22
C ASN A 57 -7.13 10.25 21.29
N GLY A 58 -5.95 9.82 21.71
CA GLY A 58 -4.73 9.97 20.91
C GLY A 58 -4.76 9.18 19.60
N ARG A 59 -5.24 7.92 19.64
CA ARG A 59 -5.32 7.03 18.48
C ARG A 59 -6.15 7.59 17.32
N PRO A 60 -7.43 7.96 17.55
CA PRO A 60 -8.26 8.58 16.52
C PRO A 60 -7.70 9.89 15.97
N LEU A 61 -6.91 10.62 16.76
CA LEU A 61 -6.27 11.87 16.34
C LEU A 61 -4.94 11.66 15.61
N GLY A 62 -4.42 10.44 15.57
CA GLY A 62 -3.12 10.18 14.98
C GLY A 62 -1.93 10.66 15.83
N THR A 63 -2.10 10.85 17.14
CA THR A 63 -1.06 11.44 17.97
C THR A 63 0.17 10.53 18.09
N ALA A 64 1.36 11.13 18.04
CA ALA A 64 2.62 10.45 18.35
C ALA A 64 2.60 9.90 19.78
N TYR A 65 3.06 8.66 19.95
CA TYR A 65 3.07 7.98 21.26
C TYR A 65 4.43 7.39 21.64
N ASN A 66 5.39 7.52 20.74
CA ASN A 66 6.83 7.36 20.99
C ASN A 66 7.59 8.23 19.97
N ARG A 67 8.92 8.12 19.94
CA ARG A 67 9.78 8.94 19.08
C ARG A 67 9.74 8.60 17.60
N SER A 68 9.37 7.37 17.26
CA SER A 68 9.47 6.82 15.90
C SER A 68 8.12 6.45 15.30
N SER A 69 7.02 6.67 16.02
CA SER A 69 5.70 6.22 15.60
C SER A 69 4.57 7.11 16.13
N ASN A 70 3.51 7.13 15.35
CA ASN A 70 2.24 7.80 15.60
C ASN A 70 1.10 6.89 15.16
N SER A 71 -0.14 7.33 15.32
CA SER A 71 -1.32 6.54 14.89
C SER A 71 -2.01 7.15 13.67
N LEU A 72 -1.30 7.91 12.83
CA LEU A 72 -1.92 8.61 11.69
C LEU A 72 -2.37 7.65 10.61
N LEU A 73 -1.45 6.85 10.08
CA LEU A 73 -1.70 5.98 8.94
C LEU A 73 -1.22 4.56 9.25
N ARG A 74 -2.11 3.60 9.01
CA ARG A 74 -1.79 2.17 9.08
C ARG A 74 -1.87 1.56 7.68
N ILE A 75 -0.85 0.83 7.28
CA ILE A 75 -0.76 0.23 5.96
C ILE A 75 -0.92 -1.27 6.08
N ILE A 76 -1.87 -1.81 5.30
CA ILE A 76 -2.13 -3.24 5.20
C ILE A 76 -1.53 -3.71 3.87
N LEU A 77 -0.49 -4.51 3.94
CA LEU A 77 0.10 -5.18 2.79
C LEU A 77 -0.60 -6.52 2.55
N LYS A 78 -0.94 -6.78 1.30
CA LYS A 78 -1.33 -8.11 0.83
C LYS A 78 -0.21 -8.68 -0.01
N ALA A 79 0.40 -9.76 0.45
CA ALA A 79 1.53 -10.35 -0.25
C ALA A 79 1.49 -11.89 -0.21
N LYS A 80 2.22 -12.47 -1.15
CA LYS A 80 2.53 -13.89 -1.24
C LYS A 80 3.84 -14.00 -1.97
N ASP A 81 4.88 -14.67 -1.50
CA ASP A 81 6.09 -14.99 -2.26
C ASP A 81 6.65 -13.86 -3.15
N GLU A 82 6.86 -12.66 -2.60
CA GLU A 82 7.47 -11.51 -3.31
C GLU A 82 8.84 -11.15 -2.69
N PRO A 83 9.83 -12.06 -2.65
CA PRO A 83 11.11 -11.81 -2.00
C PRO A 83 11.87 -10.62 -2.61
N GLU A 84 11.68 -10.34 -3.90
CA GLU A 84 12.36 -9.26 -4.62
C GLU A 84 11.86 -7.86 -4.21
N LEU A 85 10.64 -7.76 -3.65
CA LEU A 85 9.98 -6.49 -3.36
C LEU A 85 9.81 -6.23 -1.86
N ILE A 86 9.59 -7.29 -1.07
CA ILE A 86 9.09 -7.15 0.30
C ILE A 86 10.03 -6.38 1.22
N GLU A 87 11.35 -6.52 1.09
CA GLU A 87 12.31 -5.83 1.96
C GLU A 87 12.35 -4.33 1.66
N ALA A 88 12.45 -3.96 0.39
CA ALA A 88 12.36 -2.56 -0.06
C ALA A 88 11.03 -1.93 0.35
N TRP A 89 9.92 -2.67 0.19
CA TRP A 89 8.59 -2.23 0.60
C TRP A 89 8.50 -1.96 2.10
N LEU A 90 9.04 -2.87 2.93
CA LEU A 90 9.04 -2.74 4.39
C LEU A 90 9.91 -1.58 4.86
N GLN A 91 11.08 -1.39 4.25
CA GLN A 91 11.97 -0.28 4.58
C GLN A 91 11.33 1.07 4.24
N HIS A 92 10.79 1.21 3.03
CA HIS A 92 10.12 2.43 2.58
C HIS A 92 8.96 2.80 3.50
N HIS A 93 7.99 1.89 3.66
CA HIS A 93 6.80 2.19 4.44
C HIS A 93 7.08 2.22 5.95
N GLY A 94 8.06 1.45 6.44
CA GLY A 94 8.47 1.46 7.84
C GLY A 94 9.09 2.81 8.24
N ASN A 95 9.86 3.42 7.34
CA ASN A 95 10.37 4.78 7.53
C ASN A 95 9.27 5.84 7.42
N LEU A 96 8.26 5.60 6.56
CA LEU A 96 7.14 6.51 6.34
C LEU A 96 6.15 6.56 7.51
N VAL A 97 5.70 5.40 7.99
CA VAL A 97 4.62 5.30 9.00
C VAL A 97 5.05 4.68 10.33
N GLY A 98 6.26 4.14 10.43
CA GLY A 98 6.68 3.30 11.55
C GLY A 98 6.29 1.83 11.35
N TYR A 99 7.20 0.91 11.67
CA TYR A 99 6.98 -0.54 11.46
C TYR A 99 5.77 -1.09 12.22
N ASP A 100 5.44 -0.55 13.39
CA ASP A 100 4.28 -0.94 14.19
C ASP A 100 2.92 -0.52 13.57
N ASN A 101 2.95 0.29 12.52
CA ASN A 101 1.82 0.64 11.67
C ASN A 101 1.72 -0.18 10.38
N ILE A 102 2.55 -1.21 10.23
CA ILE A 102 2.48 -2.15 9.11
C ILE A 102 1.78 -3.44 9.55
N ILE A 103 0.83 -3.87 8.73
CA ILE A 103 0.17 -5.18 8.85
C ILE A 103 0.38 -5.93 7.54
N ILE A 104 1.03 -7.09 7.61
CA ILE A 104 1.22 -7.99 6.48
C ILE A 104 0.17 -9.10 6.56
N MET A 105 -0.59 -9.25 5.49
CA MET A 105 -1.54 -10.33 5.27
C MET A 105 -0.88 -11.33 4.33
N ASP A 106 -0.16 -12.31 4.89
CA ASP A 106 0.51 -13.35 4.13
C ASP A 106 -0.51 -14.36 3.58
N THR A 107 -0.62 -14.48 2.26
CA THR A 107 -1.66 -15.29 1.61
C THR A 107 -1.16 -16.71 1.26
N GLY A 108 -0.50 -17.32 2.24
CA GLY A 108 0.04 -18.67 2.15
C GLY A 108 1.30 -18.73 1.30
N SER A 109 2.32 -17.96 1.70
CA SER A 109 3.65 -18.03 1.09
C SER A 109 4.35 -19.35 1.39
N THR A 110 5.20 -19.78 0.46
CA THR A 110 6.04 -20.98 0.58
C THR A 110 7.50 -20.71 0.22
N SER A 111 7.81 -19.54 -0.35
CA SER A 111 9.18 -19.11 -0.64
C SER A 111 9.96 -18.94 0.67
N LYS A 112 10.99 -19.78 0.85
CA LYS A 112 11.87 -19.73 2.03
C LYS A 112 12.48 -18.34 2.19
N GLU A 113 12.96 -17.75 1.12
CA GLU A 113 13.59 -16.42 1.13
C GLU A 113 12.61 -15.34 1.62
N TYR A 114 11.39 -15.33 1.10
CA TYR A 114 10.35 -14.40 1.54
C TYR A 114 10.01 -14.58 3.03
N LEU A 115 9.88 -15.84 3.48
CA LEU A 115 9.60 -16.16 4.88
C LEU A 115 10.76 -15.78 5.80
N ASP A 116 12.01 -15.97 5.37
CA ASP A 116 13.21 -15.53 6.09
C ASP A 116 13.24 -14.00 6.23
N ILE A 117 12.75 -13.25 5.23
CA ILE A 117 12.60 -11.79 5.33
C ILE A 117 11.54 -11.44 6.38
N LEU A 118 10.34 -12.02 6.29
CA LEU A 118 9.26 -11.78 7.24
C LEU A 118 9.68 -12.08 8.69
N GLU A 119 10.43 -13.16 8.90
CA GLU A 119 10.96 -13.54 10.20
C GLU A 119 11.84 -12.45 10.83
N ARG A 120 12.67 -11.75 10.04
CA ARG A 120 13.51 -10.63 10.51
C ARG A 120 12.68 -9.46 11.04
N TYR A 121 11.53 -9.20 10.42
CA TYR A 121 10.64 -8.08 10.78
C TYR A 121 9.57 -8.45 11.79
N LYS A 122 9.46 -9.73 12.19
CA LYS A 122 8.31 -10.22 12.96
C LYS A 122 8.09 -9.48 14.28
N ASN A 123 9.10 -8.92 14.91
CA ASN A 123 8.95 -8.21 16.20
C ASN A 123 8.49 -6.75 16.03
N ASP A 124 8.55 -6.22 14.81
CA ASP A 124 8.33 -4.81 14.52
C ASP A 124 7.03 -4.57 13.75
N VAL A 125 6.62 -5.52 12.90
CA VAL A 125 5.38 -5.46 12.13
C VAL A 125 4.41 -6.56 12.56
N ILE A 126 3.11 -6.37 12.33
CA ILE A 126 2.11 -7.43 12.52
C ILE A 126 2.06 -8.30 11.26
N ILE A 127 2.20 -9.61 11.41
CA ILE A 127 2.11 -10.57 10.30
C ILE A 127 0.99 -11.56 10.61
N PHE A 128 0.00 -11.63 9.73
CA PHE A 128 -1.08 -12.61 9.80
C PHE A 128 -0.97 -13.62 8.67
N ASP A 129 -1.18 -14.89 9.01
CA ASP A 129 -1.43 -15.94 8.04
C ASP A 129 -2.89 -15.84 7.54
N TYR A 130 -3.08 -15.26 6.36
CA TYR A 130 -4.39 -14.95 5.77
C TYR A 130 -4.87 -16.08 4.86
N LYS A 131 -5.74 -16.93 5.40
CA LYS A 131 -6.25 -18.13 4.70
C LYS A 131 -7.37 -17.89 3.69
N LYS A 132 -7.96 -16.69 3.64
CA LYS A 132 -9.03 -16.36 2.67
C LYS A 132 -8.43 -16.00 1.31
N HIS A 133 -9.27 -15.97 0.28
CA HIS A 133 -8.85 -15.47 -1.03
C HIS A 133 -8.30 -14.04 -0.91
N TYR A 134 -7.16 -13.75 -1.52
CA TYR A 134 -6.42 -12.48 -1.33
C TYR A 134 -7.31 -11.24 -1.58
N ASN A 135 -8.16 -11.24 -2.62
CA ASN A 135 -9.08 -10.11 -2.86
C ASN A 135 -10.14 -9.90 -1.78
N ALA A 136 -10.42 -10.91 -0.95
CA ALA A 136 -11.38 -10.77 0.16
C ALA A 136 -10.91 -9.75 1.20
N LEU A 137 -9.59 -9.50 1.30
CA LEU A 137 -9.02 -8.51 2.21
C LEU A 137 -9.62 -7.11 2.00
N HIS A 138 -9.90 -6.77 0.75
CA HIS A 138 -10.44 -5.46 0.39
C HIS A 138 -11.87 -5.24 0.87
N ASN A 139 -12.58 -6.26 1.36
CA ASN A 139 -13.97 -6.15 1.81
C ASN A 139 -14.04 -6.07 3.35
N PRO A 140 -14.35 -4.89 3.92
CA PRO A 140 -14.46 -4.72 5.37
C PRO A 140 -15.52 -5.62 6.01
N LYS A 141 -16.61 -5.94 5.31
CA LYS A 141 -17.67 -6.82 5.84
C LYS A 141 -17.19 -8.26 5.97
N VAL A 142 -16.30 -8.72 5.08
CA VAL A 142 -15.72 -10.08 5.12
C VAL A 142 -14.63 -10.19 6.20
N ASN A 143 -14.00 -9.07 6.57
CA ASN A 143 -12.96 -9.00 7.59
C ASN A 143 -13.38 -8.06 8.73
N ARG A 144 -14.62 -8.21 9.18
CA ARG A 144 -15.28 -7.27 10.09
C ARG A 144 -14.46 -7.03 11.35
N GLU A 145 -14.03 -8.09 12.01
CA GLU A 145 -13.30 -8.05 13.27
C GLU A 145 -11.95 -7.32 13.11
N LEU A 146 -11.27 -7.55 12.00
CA LEU A 146 -10.04 -6.82 11.66
C LEU A 146 -10.33 -5.33 11.52
N PHE A 147 -11.25 -4.94 10.63
CA PHE A 147 -11.53 -3.51 10.40
C PHE A 147 -12.18 -2.82 11.59
N GLU A 148 -12.89 -3.54 12.46
CA GLU A 148 -13.34 -3.02 13.76
C GLU A 148 -12.16 -2.67 14.67
N LEU A 149 -11.19 -3.59 14.82
CA LEU A 149 -9.98 -3.33 15.58
C LEU A 149 -9.17 -2.16 14.98
N LEU A 150 -9.00 -2.12 13.65
CA LEU A 150 -8.24 -1.06 12.98
C LEU A 150 -8.94 0.30 13.04
N SER A 151 -10.28 0.31 13.06
CA SER A 151 -11.05 1.57 13.10
C SER A 151 -10.80 2.42 14.34
N ILE A 152 -10.25 1.82 15.40
CA ILE A 152 -9.94 2.49 16.68
C ILE A 152 -8.44 2.57 16.95
N SER A 153 -7.60 2.06 16.04
CA SER A 153 -6.15 1.99 16.26
C SER A 153 -5.35 3.08 15.57
N SER A 154 -5.90 3.64 14.48
CA SER A 154 -5.30 4.73 13.72
C SER A 154 -6.36 5.71 13.24
N LYS A 155 -5.94 6.90 12.80
CA LYS A 155 -6.83 7.88 12.14
C LYS A 155 -7.18 7.46 10.72
N TYR A 156 -6.21 6.94 9.97
CA TYR A 156 -6.35 6.49 8.59
C TYR A 156 -5.80 5.08 8.38
N LEU A 157 -6.29 4.43 7.32
CA LEU A 157 -5.81 3.15 6.85
C LEU A 157 -5.75 3.08 5.32
N MET A 158 -4.88 2.22 4.81
CA MET A 158 -4.72 1.96 3.38
C MET A 158 -4.38 0.50 3.14
N VAL A 159 -4.78 -0.04 1.99
CA VAL A 159 -4.37 -1.38 1.54
C VAL A 159 -3.51 -1.23 0.30
N LEU A 160 -2.29 -1.76 0.35
CA LEU A 160 -1.31 -1.74 -0.74
C LEU A 160 -0.91 -3.16 -1.16
N ASP A 161 -0.50 -3.29 -2.41
CA ASP A 161 0.17 -4.46 -2.96
C ASP A 161 1.71 -4.29 -2.86
N ALA A 162 2.49 -5.36 -3.02
CA ALA A 162 3.95 -5.34 -2.76
C ALA A 162 4.76 -4.51 -3.77
N ASP A 163 4.18 -4.18 -4.92
CA ASP A 163 4.76 -3.37 -5.99
C ASP A 163 4.34 -1.90 -5.95
N GLU A 164 3.72 -1.46 -4.85
CA GLU A 164 3.15 -0.14 -4.71
C GLU A 164 3.80 0.62 -3.55
N PHE A 165 4.36 1.80 -3.86
CA PHE A 165 5.09 2.63 -2.92
C PHE A 165 4.40 3.98 -2.75
N LEU A 166 3.98 4.29 -1.51
CA LEU A 166 3.28 5.53 -1.19
C LEU A 166 4.26 6.70 -1.13
N PHE A 167 3.95 7.75 -1.89
CA PHE A 167 4.59 9.05 -1.88
C PHE A 167 3.55 10.14 -1.62
N CYS A 168 4.00 11.22 -1.01
CA CYS A 168 3.17 12.38 -0.72
C CYS A 168 3.62 13.55 -1.59
N PHE A 169 2.69 14.40 -1.98
CA PHE A 169 3.00 15.64 -2.67
C PHE A 169 2.84 16.80 -1.69
N ASP A 170 3.95 17.45 -1.37
CA ASP A 170 3.99 18.55 -0.41
C ASP A 170 4.87 19.68 -0.93
N GLU A 171 4.37 20.90 -0.84
CA GLU A 171 5.04 22.13 -1.33
C GLU A 171 5.59 22.07 -2.77
N GLY A 172 5.08 21.17 -3.61
CA GLY A 172 5.53 20.99 -4.99
C GLY A 172 6.31 19.72 -5.26
N GLU A 173 6.77 19.02 -4.23
CA GLU A 173 7.69 17.91 -4.37
C GLU A 173 7.01 16.59 -4.01
N LEU A 174 7.38 15.52 -4.72
CA LEU A 174 7.08 14.18 -4.26
C LEU A 174 8.09 13.76 -3.20
N THR A 175 7.59 13.40 -2.03
CA THR A 175 8.41 13.01 -0.88
C THR A 175 8.00 11.66 -0.31
N SER A 176 8.99 10.93 0.20
CA SER A 176 8.83 9.69 0.98
C SER A 176 8.64 9.97 2.48
N VAL A 177 8.45 11.23 2.87
CA VAL A 177 8.11 11.65 4.23
C VAL A 177 6.60 11.87 4.32
N LEU A 178 5.96 11.31 5.35
CA LEU A 178 4.53 11.49 5.56
C LEU A 178 4.29 12.93 6.03
N PRO A 179 3.45 13.73 5.33
CA PRO A 179 3.06 15.06 5.76
C PRO A 179 2.09 14.92 6.94
N SER A 180 2.68 14.61 8.10
CA SER A 180 1.97 14.18 9.30
C SER A 180 0.99 15.24 9.76
N GLN A 181 1.33 16.52 9.59
CA GLN A 181 0.44 17.64 9.88
C GLN A 181 -0.80 17.65 8.97
N MET A 182 -0.63 17.46 7.65
CA MET A 182 -1.75 17.42 6.70
C MET A 182 -2.76 16.31 7.07
N LEU A 183 -2.27 15.09 7.38
CA LEU A 183 -3.16 14.01 7.83
C LEU A 183 -3.74 14.28 9.23
N ALA A 184 -2.97 14.84 10.15
CA ALA A 184 -3.43 15.13 11.51
C ALA A 184 -4.56 16.18 11.53
N GLU A 185 -4.50 17.19 10.66
CA GLU A 185 -5.47 18.29 10.60
C GLU A 185 -6.64 18.01 9.65
N SER A 186 -6.47 17.12 8.68
CA SER A 186 -7.53 16.79 7.72
C SER A 186 -8.70 16.07 8.37
N GLU A 187 -9.91 16.40 7.92
CA GLU A 187 -11.14 15.67 8.24
C GLU A 187 -11.68 14.88 7.06
N GLU A 188 -10.97 14.87 5.92
CA GLU A 188 -11.35 14.11 4.73
C GLU A 188 -11.58 12.63 5.06
N GLU A 189 -12.67 12.09 4.52
CA GLU A 189 -13.05 10.69 4.71
C GLU A 189 -12.20 9.76 3.85
N ILE A 190 -11.82 10.23 2.65
CA ILE A 190 -10.99 9.51 1.70
C ILE A 190 -10.00 10.48 1.06
N PHE A 191 -8.74 10.07 0.97
CA PHE A 191 -7.80 10.59 -0.01
C PHE A 191 -7.59 9.58 -1.13
N CYS A 192 -7.46 10.09 -2.34
CA CYS A 192 -7.23 9.32 -3.54
C CYS A 192 -5.75 9.38 -3.91
N GLY A 193 -5.03 8.29 -3.65
CA GLY A 193 -3.66 8.10 -4.13
C GLY A 193 -3.68 7.82 -5.63
N THR A 194 -2.89 8.56 -6.41
CA THR A 194 -2.81 8.41 -7.87
C THR A 194 -1.68 7.47 -8.25
N TRP A 195 -1.98 6.42 -9.03
CA TRP A 195 -0.95 5.53 -9.57
C TRP A 195 -0.10 6.22 -10.64
N LEU A 196 1.21 6.10 -10.49
CA LEU A 196 2.20 6.44 -11.52
C LEU A 196 3.00 5.18 -11.84
N ASN A 197 3.03 4.79 -13.11
CA ASN A 197 3.67 3.55 -13.54
C ASN A 197 5.11 3.82 -13.98
N ASN A 198 6.04 2.94 -13.60
CA ASN A 198 7.42 3.08 -14.05
C ASN A 198 7.55 2.77 -15.54
N LEU A 199 8.23 3.65 -16.28
CA LEU A 199 8.43 3.54 -17.73
C LEU A 199 9.48 2.49 -18.07
N PHE A 200 10.59 2.50 -17.33
CA PHE A 200 11.71 1.59 -17.53
C PHE A 200 11.70 0.44 -16.53
N PRO A 201 12.28 -0.73 -16.89
CA PRO A 201 12.43 -1.85 -15.96
C PRO A 201 13.05 -1.42 -14.63
N ALA A 202 12.49 -1.94 -13.54
CA ALA A 202 13.06 -1.77 -12.22
C ALA A 202 14.48 -2.37 -12.13
N GLU A 203 15.34 -1.75 -11.34
CA GLU A 203 16.70 -2.24 -11.07
C GLU A 203 16.73 -3.02 -9.77
N PHE A 204 17.56 -4.06 -9.73
CA PHE A 204 17.72 -4.93 -8.57
C PHE A 204 19.18 -4.94 -8.14
N ASP A 205 19.40 -5.04 -6.83
CA ASP A 205 20.74 -5.14 -6.24
C ASP A 205 21.39 -6.50 -6.51
N LEU A 206 22.58 -6.71 -5.97
CA LEU A 206 23.33 -7.96 -6.13
C LEU A 206 22.64 -9.17 -5.48
N ASP A 207 21.72 -8.94 -4.55
CA ASP A 207 20.91 -9.97 -3.90
C ASP A 207 19.56 -10.19 -4.63
N GLY A 208 19.30 -9.47 -5.73
CA GLY A 208 18.07 -9.58 -6.50
C GLY A 208 16.87 -8.84 -5.89
N LYS A 209 17.12 -7.86 -5.01
CA LYS A 209 16.07 -7.04 -4.36
C LYS A 209 15.94 -5.70 -5.05
N LEU A 210 14.73 -5.15 -5.08
CA LEU A 210 14.45 -3.84 -5.68
C LEU A 210 15.36 -2.76 -5.07
N ASP A 211 16.17 -2.13 -5.91
CA ASP A 211 17.12 -1.10 -5.46
C ASP A 211 16.48 0.29 -5.55
N LEU A 212 15.97 0.77 -4.41
CA LEU A 212 15.36 2.10 -4.33
C LEU A 212 16.40 3.24 -4.37
N SER A 213 17.71 2.94 -4.33
CA SER A 213 18.76 3.96 -4.44
C SER A 213 18.97 4.46 -5.87
N LYS A 214 18.32 3.82 -6.84
CA LYS A 214 18.29 4.23 -8.24
C LYS A 214 17.20 5.25 -8.48
N SER A 215 17.41 6.09 -9.49
CA SER A 215 16.35 6.94 -10.00
C SER A 215 15.47 6.17 -10.98
N TYR A 216 14.16 6.37 -10.90
CA TYR A 216 13.19 5.74 -11.78
C TYR A 216 12.37 6.79 -12.52
N CYS A 217 12.02 6.51 -13.78
CA CYS A 217 11.14 7.37 -14.55
C CYS A 217 9.70 6.86 -14.50
N PHE A 218 8.74 7.75 -14.23
CA PHE A 218 7.33 7.44 -14.15
C PHE A 218 6.51 8.24 -15.17
N ASP A 219 5.49 7.61 -15.71
CA ASP A 219 4.54 8.22 -16.65
C ASP A 219 3.62 9.19 -15.90
N ILE A 220 3.69 10.48 -16.27
CA ILE A 220 2.85 11.56 -15.70
C ILE A 220 1.98 12.22 -16.77
N SER A 221 1.80 11.57 -17.92
CA SER A 221 0.88 12.07 -18.95
C SER A 221 -0.53 12.25 -18.38
N GLY A 222 -1.29 13.20 -18.92
CA GLY A 222 -2.66 13.48 -18.44
C GLY A 222 -3.57 12.25 -18.46
N ASP A 223 -3.44 11.38 -19.47
CA ASP A 223 -4.17 10.11 -19.57
C ASP A 223 -3.75 9.12 -18.47
N ARG A 224 -2.45 9.06 -18.17
CA ARG A 224 -1.93 8.23 -17.09
C ARG A 224 -2.46 8.71 -15.75
N ILE A 225 -2.43 10.00 -15.50
CA ILE A 225 -2.90 10.54 -14.22
C ILE A 225 -4.40 10.36 -14.07
N LYS A 226 -5.19 10.61 -15.12
CA LYS A 226 -6.63 10.30 -15.12
C LYS A 226 -6.89 8.83 -14.77
N SER A 227 -6.29 7.90 -15.51
CA SER A 227 -6.51 6.47 -15.31
C SER A 227 -5.93 5.96 -13.98
N GLY A 228 -4.79 6.51 -13.56
CA GLY A 228 -4.10 6.20 -12.32
C GLY A 228 -4.80 6.75 -11.09
N THR A 229 -5.55 7.83 -11.19
CA THR A 229 -6.41 8.31 -10.10
C THR A 229 -7.66 7.46 -9.95
N ILE A 230 -8.24 6.96 -11.05
CA ILE A 230 -9.37 6.02 -10.99
C ILE A 230 -8.95 4.70 -10.37
N ALA A 231 -7.84 4.14 -10.88
CA ALA A 231 -7.31 2.83 -10.48
C ALA A 231 -6.40 2.89 -9.24
N GLY A 232 -6.06 4.08 -8.76
CA GLY A 232 -5.13 4.27 -7.66
C GLY A 232 -5.67 3.83 -6.31
N LYS A 233 -4.94 4.09 -5.22
CA LYS A 233 -5.24 3.54 -3.90
C LYS A 233 -5.84 4.56 -2.93
N SER A 234 -6.87 4.14 -2.20
CA SER A 234 -7.57 4.99 -1.24
C SER A 234 -6.90 4.98 0.13
N ILE A 235 -6.61 6.15 0.70
CA ILE A 235 -6.38 6.32 2.14
C ILE A 235 -7.71 6.66 2.77
N VAL A 236 -8.22 5.81 3.64
CA VAL A 236 -9.57 5.92 4.21
C VAL A 236 -9.49 6.25 5.68
N LYS A 237 -10.32 7.18 6.14
CA LYS A 237 -10.51 7.45 7.57
C LYS A 237 -10.97 6.18 8.27
N SER A 238 -10.25 5.76 9.30
CA SER A 238 -10.43 4.49 9.98
C SER A 238 -11.86 4.32 10.53
N SER A 239 -12.50 5.40 10.99
CA SER A 239 -13.90 5.40 11.43
C SER A 239 -14.89 5.01 10.33
N THR A 240 -14.58 5.36 9.08
CA THR A 240 -15.44 5.19 7.91
C THR A 240 -15.25 3.85 7.22
N SER A 241 -14.05 3.26 7.34
CA SER A 241 -13.69 1.96 6.77
C SER A 241 -14.73 0.86 6.96
N LYS A 242 -15.37 0.80 8.15
CA LYS A 242 -16.37 -0.23 8.51
C LYS A 242 -17.64 -0.18 7.66
N SER A 243 -17.97 0.98 7.10
CA SER A 243 -19.20 1.19 6.32
C SER A 243 -19.00 0.92 4.82
N LEU A 244 -17.75 0.80 4.38
CA LEU A 244 -17.39 0.58 2.99
C LEU A 244 -17.52 -0.89 2.60
N SER A 245 -17.89 -1.13 1.34
CA SER A 245 -17.90 -2.44 0.71
C SER A 245 -16.55 -2.84 0.15
N HIS A 246 -15.67 -1.86 -0.11
CA HIS A 246 -14.35 -2.07 -0.67
C HIS A 246 -13.35 -0.99 -0.22
N ILE A 247 -12.17 -1.41 0.23
CA ILE A 247 -11.00 -0.58 0.54
C ILE A 247 -9.84 -1.08 -0.28
N GLY A 248 -9.21 -0.20 -1.04
CA GLY A 248 -8.15 -0.58 -1.96
C GLY A 248 -8.08 0.46 -3.05
N HIS A 249 -8.97 0.38 -4.04
CA HIS A 249 -8.97 1.33 -5.16
C HIS A 249 -9.94 2.49 -4.95
N ASN A 250 -9.59 3.68 -5.47
CA ASN A 250 -10.34 4.92 -5.28
C ASN A 250 -11.82 4.79 -5.69
N LEU A 251 -12.10 4.27 -6.88
CA LEU A 251 -13.46 4.25 -7.46
C LEU A 251 -14.07 2.85 -7.65
N HIS A 252 -13.54 1.83 -6.97
CA HIS A 252 -14.10 0.46 -7.07
C HIS A 252 -15.48 0.31 -6.42
N SER A 253 -15.90 1.23 -5.55
CA SER A 253 -17.23 1.23 -4.95
C SER A 253 -17.92 2.57 -5.10
N GLN A 254 -19.23 2.54 -5.37
CA GLN A 254 -20.07 3.75 -5.36
C GLN A 254 -20.09 4.44 -4.00
N GLN A 255 -19.80 3.71 -2.92
CA GLN A 255 -19.72 4.30 -1.58
C GLN A 255 -18.49 5.22 -1.45
N ASN A 256 -17.34 4.81 -2.00
CA ASN A 256 -16.13 5.63 -2.00
C ASN A 256 -16.39 6.93 -2.76
N TYR A 257 -17.00 6.84 -3.95
CA TYR A 257 -17.31 8.01 -4.78
C TYR A 257 -18.10 9.09 -4.03
N LYS A 258 -19.05 8.71 -3.18
CA LYS A 258 -19.88 9.66 -2.40
C LYS A 258 -19.12 10.39 -1.30
N LEU A 259 -17.95 9.88 -0.90
CA LEU A 259 -17.11 10.43 0.16
C LEU A 259 -15.95 11.26 -0.38
N ILE A 260 -15.72 11.19 -1.69
CA ILE A 260 -14.66 11.92 -2.37
C ILE A 260 -15.08 13.37 -2.55
N THR A 261 -14.17 14.28 -2.21
CA THR A 261 -14.31 15.72 -2.43
C THR A 261 -13.17 16.21 -3.34
N SER A 262 -13.19 17.48 -3.71
CA SER A 262 -12.07 18.09 -4.43
C SER A 262 -10.76 18.02 -3.64
N ASN A 263 -10.82 17.99 -2.31
CA ASN A 263 -9.65 17.91 -1.43
C ASN A 263 -9.08 16.49 -1.30
N SER A 264 -9.77 15.48 -1.83
CA SER A 264 -9.32 14.09 -1.81
C SER A 264 -8.14 13.83 -2.74
N PHE A 265 -7.88 14.71 -3.73
CA PHE A 265 -6.90 14.47 -4.80
C PHE A 265 -5.61 15.27 -4.64
N GLY A 266 -4.60 14.94 -5.46
CA GLY A 266 -3.38 15.73 -5.62
C GLY A 266 -2.38 15.69 -4.45
N LYS A 267 -2.68 14.91 -3.40
CA LYS A 267 -1.86 14.85 -2.17
C LYS A 267 -1.01 13.59 -2.05
N PHE A 268 -1.47 12.50 -2.67
CA PHE A 268 -0.84 11.20 -2.55
C PHE A 268 -0.66 10.58 -3.92
N PHE A 269 0.49 9.97 -4.11
CA PHE A 269 0.88 9.25 -5.30
C PHE A 269 1.37 7.87 -4.90
N ILE A 270 1.11 6.88 -5.74
CA ILE A 270 1.58 5.52 -5.54
C ILE A 270 2.44 5.20 -6.74
N LEU A 271 3.74 5.07 -6.50
CA LEU A 271 4.67 4.61 -7.51
C LEU A 271 4.46 3.11 -7.67
N HIS A 272 3.90 2.72 -8.82
CA HIS A 272 3.55 1.35 -9.15
C HIS A 272 4.64 0.73 -10.02
N PHE A 273 5.43 -0.15 -9.41
CA PHE A 273 6.51 -0.89 -10.07
C PHE A 273 5.95 -2.11 -10.82
N ASP A 274 5.29 -1.86 -11.94
CA ASP A 274 4.70 -2.92 -12.76
C ASP A 274 5.58 -3.33 -13.94
N ASN A 275 6.57 -2.51 -14.31
CA ASN A 275 7.66 -2.89 -15.20
C ASN A 275 8.86 -3.39 -14.38
N LEU A 276 8.85 -4.68 -13.99
CA LEU A 276 9.89 -5.30 -13.15
C LEU A 276 11.01 -5.98 -13.96
N GLY A 277 11.08 -5.72 -15.26
CA GLY A 277 11.95 -6.47 -16.16
C GLY A 277 11.37 -7.84 -16.51
N LYS A 278 11.96 -8.42 -17.58
CA LYS A 278 11.38 -9.57 -18.27
C LYS A 278 11.19 -10.78 -17.37
N GLU A 279 12.22 -11.17 -16.63
CA GLU A 279 12.25 -12.41 -15.86
C GLU A 279 11.25 -12.37 -14.69
N LEU A 280 11.27 -11.28 -13.91
CA LEU A 280 10.39 -11.15 -12.75
C LEU A 280 8.92 -10.97 -13.17
N THR A 281 8.64 -10.21 -14.24
CA THR A 281 7.28 -10.13 -14.78
C THR A 281 6.77 -11.51 -15.24
N GLN A 282 7.60 -12.31 -15.91
CA GLN A 282 7.22 -13.68 -16.27
C GLN A 282 6.93 -14.55 -15.04
N LYS A 283 7.78 -14.47 -14.01
CA LYS A 283 7.58 -15.17 -12.74
C LYS A 283 6.23 -14.80 -12.11
N ARG A 284 5.90 -13.51 -12.03
CA ARG A 284 4.62 -13.01 -11.48
C ARG A 284 3.41 -13.45 -12.32
N ILE A 285 3.51 -13.44 -13.65
CA ILE A 285 2.44 -13.94 -14.54
C ILE A 285 2.20 -15.44 -14.30
N LYS A 286 3.26 -16.27 -14.30
CA LYS A 286 3.15 -17.72 -14.05
C LYS A 286 2.49 -17.99 -12.69
N LYS A 287 2.91 -17.26 -11.65
CA LYS A 287 2.31 -17.34 -10.33
C LYS A 287 0.83 -16.94 -10.32
N HIS A 288 0.46 -15.84 -10.96
CA HIS A 288 -0.93 -15.41 -11.06
C HIS A 288 -1.80 -16.47 -11.77
N LEU A 289 -1.32 -17.04 -12.87
CA LEU A 289 -2.01 -18.12 -13.57
C LEU A 289 -2.12 -19.38 -12.71
N ALA A 290 -1.07 -19.75 -11.98
CA ALA A 290 -1.13 -20.87 -11.05
C ALA A 290 -2.23 -20.66 -9.98
N THR A 291 -2.39 -19.42 -9.46
CA THR A 291 -3.50 -19.11 -8.52
C THR A 291 -4.89 -19.19 -9.14
N GLN A 292 -5.00 -19.14 -10.48
CA GLN A 292 -6.24 -19.36 -11.23
C GLN A 292 -6.45 -20.84 -11.59
N GLY A 293 -5.59 -21.75 -11.11
CA GLY A 293 -5.70 -23.19 -11.34
C GLY A 293 -4.97 -23.71 -12.59
N PHE A 294 -4.17 -22.88 -13.26
CA PHE A 294 -3.34 -23.36 -14.38
C PHE A 294 -2.23 -24.29 -13.86
N ASN A 295 -1.96 -25.37 -14.61
CA ASN A 295 -0.95 -26.35 -14.26
C ASN A 295 0.47 -25.72 -14.32
N THR A 296 1.19 -25.75 -13.21
CA THR A 296 2.54 -25.17 -13.08
C THR A 296 3.59 -25.86 -13.95
N GLU A 297 3.49 -27.17 -14.19
CA GLU A 297 4.37 -27.91 -15.10
C GLU A 297 4.14 -27.49 -16.54
N LEU A 298 2.89 -27.18 -16.91
CA LEU A 298 2.61 -26.65 -18.23
C LEU A 298 3.12 -25.20 -18.35
N LEU A 299 2.97 -24.39 -17.30
CA LEU A 299 3.48 -23.01 -17.27
C LEU A 299 5.01 -22.93 -17.36
N SER A 300 5.74 -23.96 -16.92
CA SER A 300 7.20 -24.01 -17.03
C SER A 300 7.69 -24.24 -18.46
N LEU A 301 6.85 -24.81 -19.34
CA LEU A 301 7.17 -25.06 -20.76
C LEU A 301 7.20 -23.79 -21.62
N PHE A 302 6.71 -22.66 -21.11
CA PHE A 302 6.74 -21.40 -21.84
C PHE A 302 7.99 -20.59 -21.50
N GLU A 303 8.83 -20.37 -22.50
CA GLU A 303 10.05 -19.56 -22.42
C GLU A 303 9.73 -18.07 -22.66
N SER A 304 8.58 -17.79 -23.31
CA SER A 304 8.10 -16.44 -23.54
C SER A 304 6.63 -16.25 -23.16
N GLY A 305 6.27 -15.00 -22.82
CA GLY A 305 4.87 -14.62 -22.62
C GLY A 305 4.01 -14.78 -23.89
N LYS A 306 4.62 -14.89 -25.09
CA LYS A 306 3.93 -14.96 -26.38
C LYS A 306 3.40 -16.36 -26.56
N GLU A 307 4.25 -17.36 -26.33
CA GLU A 307 3.86 -18.77 -26.35
C GLU A 307 2.75 -19.03 -25.33
N LEU A 308 2.85 -18.42 -24.15
CA LEU A 308 1.82 -18.49 -23.12
C LEU A 308 0.49 -17.86 -23.60
N LEU A 309 0.53 -16.67 -24.22
CA LEU A 309 -0.66 -16.02 -24.77
C LEU A 309 -1.30 -16.84 -25.89
N ASP A 310 -0.47 -17.36 -26.79
CA ASP A 310 -0.92 -18.16 -27.93
C ASP A 310 -1.52 -19.47 -27.45
N TYR A 311 -0.94 -20.10 -26.43
CA TYR A 311 -1.50 -21.28 -25.77
C TYR A 311 -2.86 -20.98 -25.13
N VAL A 312 -2.95 -19.89 -24.35
CA VAL A 312 -4.21 -19.46 -23.73
C VAL A 312 -5.30 -19.25 -24.78
N LYS A 313 -4.98 -18.52 -25.87
CA LYS A 313 -5.91 -18.27 -26.98
C LYS A 313 -6.32 -19.56 -27.69
N LYS A 314 -5.37 -20.45 -27.96
CA LYS A 314 -5.59 -21.69 -28.72
C LYS A 314 -6.48 -22.70 -28.00
N ASN A 315 -6.37 -22.78 -26.67
CA ASN A 315 -7.09 -23.79 -25.90
C ASN A 315 -8.48 -23.34 -25.45
N ASN A 316 -8.95 -22.16 -25.88
CA ASN A 316 -10.29 -21.67 -25.60
C ASN A 316 -10.66 -21.74 -24.11
N PHE A 317 -9.67 -21.61 -23.22
CA PHE A 317 -9.94 -21.31 -21.82
C PHE A 317 -10.85 -20.09 -21.82
N GLU A 318 -11.94 -20.12 -21.04
CA GLU A 318 -12.74 -18.91 -20.80
C GLU A 318 -11.74 -17.78 -20.54
N VAL A 319 -11.71 -16.81 -21.46
CA VAL A 319 -10.60 -15.87 -21.65
C VAL A 319 -10.06 -15.49 -20.27
N PRO A 320 -8.81 -15.85 -19.91
CA PRO A 320 -8.32 -15.54 -18.59
C PRO A 320 -8.52 -14.05 -18.43
N SER A 321 -9.15 -13.66 -17.32
CA SER A 321 -9.88 -12.40 -17.18
C SER A 321 -9.21 -11.25 -17.94
N PRO A 322 -9.91 -10.28 -18.54
CA PRO A 322 -9.29 -9.19 -19.32
C PRO A 322 -7.99 -8.60 -18.73
N ARG A 323 -7.80 -8.68 -17.41
CA ARG A 323 -6.51 -8.47 -16.71
C ARG A 323 -5.34 -9.33 -17.21
N VAL A 324 -5.45 -10.65 -17.40
CA VAL A 324 -4.35 -11.52 -17.88
C VAL A 324 -3.96 -11.15 -19.30
N VAL A 325 -4.93 -10.94 -20.19
CA VAL A 325 -4.66 -10.45 -21.55
C VAL A 325 -4.03 -9.05 -21.50
N LYS A 326 -4.51 -8.16 -20.63
CA LYS A 326 -3.89 -6.84 -20.39
C LYS A 326 -2.46 -6.97 -19.83
N TYR A 327 -2.19 -7.90 -18.93
CA TYR A 327 -0.87 -8.15 -18.33
C TYR A 327 0.12 -8.67 -19.38
N ILE A 328 -0.32 -9.62 -20.22
CA ILE A 328 0.53 -10.14 -21.28
C ILE A 328 0.71 -9.09 -22.39
N ASN A 329 -0.34 -8.35 -22.76
CA ASN A 329 -0.21 -7.27 -23.73
C ASN A 329 0.64 -6.11 -23.20
N SER A 330 0.54 -5.74 -21.92
CA SER A 330 1.38 -4.69 -21.33
C SER A 330 2.85 -5.07 -21.34
N TYR A 331 3.16 -6.36 -21.26
CA TYR A 331 4.52 -6.87 -21.44
C TYR A 331 5.03 -6.71 -22.88
N TYR A 332 4.17 -6.89 -23.90
CA TYR A 332 4.56 -6.74 -25.30
C TYR A 332 4.61 -5.29 -25.79
N TYR A 333 3.63 -4.47 -25.42
CA TYR A 333 3.49 -3.12 -25.97
C TYR A 333 4.41 -2.08 -25.31
N ARG A 334 4.88 -2.31 -24.07
CA ARG A 334 5.77 -1.33 -23.39
C ARG A 334 7.20 -1.33 -23.90
N HIS A 335 7.68 -2.43 -24.49
CA HIS A 335 9.03 -2.46 -25.05
C HIS A 335 9.15 -1.77 -26.42
N GLU A 336 8.02 -1.39 -27.05
CA GLU A 336 8.01 -0.72 -28.36
C GLU A 336 7.65 0.78 -28.30
N LEU A 337 7.20 1.31 -27.15
CA LEU A 337 6.88 2.72 -26.99
C LEU A 337 8.17 3.54 -26.72
N LYS A 338 8.86 3.90 -27.81
CA LYS A 338 9.77 5.06 -27.86
C LYS A 338 8.99 6.25 -28.41
N GLY A 339 8.31 6.98 -27.54
CA GLY A 339 7.65 8.24 -27.90
C GLY A 339 7.81 9.24 -26.76
N GLU A 340 7.85 10.52 -27.10
CA GLU A 340 7.89 11.67 -26.20
C GLU A 340 6.64 11.66 -25.27
N SER A 341 6.68 10.88 -24.19
CA SER A 341 5.68 10.94 -23.14
C SER A 341 6.19 11.82 -22.01
N ASP A 342 5.32 12.68 -21.47
CA ASP A 342 5.61 13.40 -20.23
C ASP A 342 5.99 12.40 -19.14
N SER A 343 7.21 12.53 -18.63
CA SER A 343 7.77 11.62 -17.64
C SER A 343 8.47 12.41 -16.55
N ILE A 344 8.41 11.91 -15.33
CA ILE A 344 9.18 12.43 -14.20
C ILE A 344 10.25 11.44 -13.80
N ARG A 345 11.45 11.92 -13.49
CA ARG A 345 12.50 11.13 -12.85
C ARG A 345 12.48 11.37 -11.35
N ILE A 346 12.33 10.30 -10.57
CA ILE A 346 12.28 10.34 -9.11
C ILE A 346 13.48 9.57 -8.57
N ASP A 347 14.31 10.23 -7.76
CA ASP A 347 15.24 9.57 -6.85
C ASP A 347 14.51 9.35 -5.52
N LEU A 348 14.30 8.09 -5.15
CA LEU A 348 13.42 7.77 -4.03
C LEU A 348 14.00 8.18 -2.67
N TYR A 349 15.32 8.43 -2.61
CA TYR A 349 16.00 8.93 -1.41
C TYR A 349 16.36 10.40 -1.48
N ASN A 350 16.55 10.97 -2.68
CA ASN A 350 16.98 12.36 -2.86
C ASN A 350 15.90 13.31 -3.41
N GLY A 351 14.70 12.83 -3.74
CA GLY A 351 13.58 13.65 -4.22
C GLY A 351 13.46 13.71 -5.75
N VAL A 352 12.74 14.74 -6.24
CA VAL A 352 12.47 14.98 -7.67
C VAL A 352 13.43 16.04 -8.21
N ASP A 353 13.78 15.99 -9.50
CA ASP A 353 14.58 17.04 -10.17
C ASP A 353 13.75 18.34 -10.38
N ASP A 354 14.37 19.51 -10.30
CA ASP A 354 13.71 20.83 -10.26
C ASP A 354 12.83 21.10 -11.50
N GLU A 355 13.25 20.66 -12.69
CA GLU A 355 12.46 20.84 -13.92
C GLU A 355 11.17 19.99 -13.92
N ASP A 356 11.22 18.81 -13.32
CA ASP A 356 10.08 17.89 -13.27
C ASP A 356 9.04 18.33 -12.22
N VAL A 357 9.47 18.99 -11.14
CA VAL A 357 8.61 19.55 -10.08
C VAL A 357 7.55 20.50 -10.66
N TYR A 358 7.96 21.41 -11.55
CA TYR A 358 7.03 22.36 -12.19
C TYR A 358 5.96 21.66 -13.04
N SER A 359 6.31 20.56 -13.71
CA SER A 359 5.37 19.80 -14.53
C SER A 359 4.27 19.15 -13.69
N LEU A 360 4.66 18.53 -12.56
CA LEU A 360 3.73 17.93 -11.61
C LEU A 360 2.86 18.97 -10.93
N GLN A 361 3.42 20.09 -10.46
CA GLN A 361 2.65 21.17 -9.86
C GLN A 361 1.58 21.69 -10.81
N SER A 362 1.99 22.05 -12.04
CA SER A 362 1.06 22.51 -13.07
C SER A 362 -0.06 21.49 -13.27
N LEU A 363 0.28 20.21 -13.36
CA LEU A 363 -0.70 19.19 -13.61
C LEU A 363 -1.60 18.92 -12.39
N VAL A 364 -1.08 18.90 -11.17
CA VAL A 364 -1.88 18.72 -9.94
C VAL A 364 -2.86 19.87 -9.72
N TYR A 365 -2.41 21.12 -9.91
CA TYR A 365 -3.20 22.31 -9.62
C TYR A 365 -4.13 22.72 -10.78
N ASN A 366 -3.77 22.45 -12.03
CA ASN A 366 -4.61 22.79 -13.19
C ASN A 366 -5.60 21.68 -13.58
N THR A 367 -5.49 20.49 -12.99
CA THR A 367 -6.43 19.39 -13.20
C THR A 367 -7.71 19.64 -12.42
N ASN A 368 -8.83 19.82 -13.13
CA ASN A 368 -10.16 19.82 -12.50
C ASN A 368 -10.57 18.39 -12.14
N TRP A 369 -10.03 17.87 -11.03
CA TRP A 369 -10.20 16.49 -10.57
C TRP A 369 -11.65 16.01 -10.55
N MET A 370 -12.61 16.89 -10.27
CA MET A 370 -14.03 16.54 -10.23
C MET A 370 -14.68 16.45 -11.61
N SER A 371 -14.21 17.20 -12.61
CA SER A 371 -14.71 16.99 -13.99
C SER A 371 -14.27 15.62 -14.52
N PHE A 372 -13.06 15.16 -14.15
CA PHE A 372 -12.53 13.85 -14.57
C PHE A 372 -13.36 12.65 -14.13
N LEU A 373 -14.12 12.76 -13.03
CA LEU A 373 -14.95 11.67 -12.50
C LEU A 373 -16.36 11.64 -13.09
N ASN A 374 -16.83 12.77 -13.62
CA ASN A 374 -18.17 12.89 -14.18
C ASN A 374 -18.23 12.49 -15.67
N ASP A 375 -17.07 12.46 -16.34
CA ASP A 375 -16.86 11.94 -17.70
C ASP A 375 -16.45 10.46 -17.70
#